data_AF-A0A438H1G7-F1
#
_entry.id   AF-A0A438H1G7-F1
#
_cell.length_a   1.000
_cell.length_b   1.000
_cell.length_c   1.000
_cell.angle_alpha   90.00
_cell.angle_beta   90.00
_cell.angle_gamma   90.00
#
_symmetry.space_group_name_H-M   'P 1'
#
loop_
_entity.id
_entity.type
_entity.pdbx_description
1 polymer ?
#
loop_
_entity_poly.entity_id
_entity_poly.type
_entity_poly.pdbx_seq_one_letter_code
_entity_poly.pdbx_strand_id
1 'polypeptide(L)'
;MIQISVKGFSFKNSEILSWAFCDSSKPGHPATSERLVLHSTMEYARGIVAQIGLQKPSSSTLAKVAEELFEEFQRTGLTISQPFFKKAHRWLVSKLKSSF
;
A
#
# COMPACT_ATOMS: atom_id res chain seq x y z
N MET A 1 -6.68 -5.23 -24.66
CA MET A 1 -6.45 -5.50 -23.22
C MET A 1 -6.30 -4.13 -22.55
N ILE A 2 -7.11 -3.83 -21.53
CA ILE A 2 -7.25 -2.46 -21.00
C ILE A 2 -5.96 -2.06 -20.28
N GLN A 3 -5.20 -1.13 -20.86
CA GLN A 3 -4.01 -0.55 -20.22
C GLN A 3 -4.46 0.67 -19.40
N ILE A 4 -4.70 0.46 -18.11
CA ILE A 4 -5.14 1.51 -17.21
C ILE A 4 -3.92 2.38 -16.86
N SER A 5 -3.76 3.51 -17.57
CA SER A 5 -2.80 4.55 -17.19
C SER A 5 -3.39 5.38 -16.04
N VAL A 6 -3.44 4.81 -14.85
CA VAL A 6 -3.77 5.58 -13.64
C VAL A 6 -2.51 5.72 -12.82
N LYS A 7 -1.94 6.93 -12.83
CA LYS A 7 -0.76 7.37 -12.06
C LYS A 7 -1.05 7.50 -10.56
N GLY A 8 -1.92 6.65 -10.04
CA GLY A 8 -2.38 6.61 -8.67
C GLY A 8 -3.76 7.23 -8.44
N PHE A 9 -4.42 6.75 -7.39
CA PHE A 9 -5.77 7.15 -7.02
C PHE A 9 -6.00 7.01 -5.51
N SER A 10 -6.90 7.85 -4.99
CA SER A 10 -7.27 7.89 -3.58
C SER A 10 -8.53 7.07 -3.30
N PHE A 11 -8.56 6.39 -2.16
CA PHE A 11 -9.76 5.74 -1.65
C PHE A 11 -10.49 6.67 -0.69
N LYS A 12 -11.79 6.89 -0.91
CA LYS A 12 -12.64 7.68 0.00
C LYS A 12 -13.54 6.82 0.90
N ASN A 13 -13.78 5.57 0.50
CA ASN A 13 -14.72 4.66 1.15
C ASN A 13 -14.04 3.38 1.66
N SER A 14 -12.75 3.47 2.00
CA SER A 14 -11.99 2.37 2.59
C SER A 14 -11.49 2.79 3.96
N GLU A 15 -11.71 1.94 4.95
CA GLU A 15 -11.13 2.12 6.29
C GLU A 15 -9.66 1.67 6.33
N ILE A 16 -9.21 0.90 5.34
CA ILE A 16 -7.90 0.27 5.30
C ILE A 16 -6.96 0.99 4.33
N LEU A 17 -7.40 1.33 3.12
CA LEU A 17 -6.60 1.99 2.08
C LEU A 17 -6.87 3.48 1.99
N SER A 18 -5.83 4.27 1.75
CA SER A 18 -5.93 5.72 1.48
C SER A 18 -5.52 6.06 0.04
N TRP A 19 -4.51 5.38 -0.50
CA TRP A 19 -3.96 5.66 -1.82
C TRP A 19 -3.36 4.40 -2.45
N ALA A 20 -3.45 4.29 -3.77
CA ALA A 20 -2.72 3.31 -4.57
C ALA A 20 -1.96 4.01 -5.69
N PHE A 21 -0.79 3.49 -6.07
CA PHE A 21 0.03 4.04 -7.16
C PHE A 21 0.68 2.94 -7.99
N CYS A 22 0.68 3.09 -9.33
CA CYS A 22 1.40 2.21 -10.25
C CYS A 22 2.86 2.66 -10.39
N ASP A 23 3.78 2.04 -9.66
CA ASP A 23 5.22 2.36 -9.66
C ASP A 23 5.87 2.13 -11.02
N SER A 24 5.43 1.12 -11.77
CA SER A 24 5.88 0.84 -13.14
C SER A 24 5.50 1.93 -14.15
N SER A 25 4.63 2.89 -13.78
CA SER A 25 4.31 4.04 -14.64
C SER A 25 5.31 5.20 -14.53
N LYS A 26 6.30 5.11 -13.63
CA LYS A 26 7.32 6.15 -13.45
C LYS A 26 8.33 6.16 -14.60
N PRO A 27 8.76 7.34 -15.08
CA PRO A 27 9.81 7.44 -16.07
C PRO A 27 11.13 6.85 -15.53
N GLY A 28 11.85 6.10 -16.36
CA GLY A 28 13.12 5.47 -16.00
C GLY A 28 13.01 4.11 -15.30
N HIS A 29 11.80 3.59 -15.08
CA HIS A 29 11.61 2.23 -14.55
C HIS A 29 11.40 1.21 -15.68
N PRO A 30 12.03 0.02 -15.63
CA PRO A 30 11.71 -1.06 -16.56
C PRO A 30 10.26 -1.51 -16.36
N ALA A 31 9.46 -1.49 -17.42
CA ALA A 31 8.07 -1.98 -17.42
C ALA A 31 7.97 -3.51 -17.52
N THR A 32 9.03 -4.24 -17.11
CA THR A 32 9.10 -5.70 -17.21
C THR A 32 8.14 -6.43 -16.26
N SER A 33 7.66 -5.74 -15.22
CA SER A 33 6.62 -6.21 -14.31
C SER A 33 5.83 -5.01 -13.80
N GLU A 34 4.51 -5.16 -13.71
CA GLU A 34 3.67 -4.20 -13.01
C GLU A 34 4.03 -4.17 -11.52
N ARG A 35 4.07 -2.97 -10.95
CA ARG A 35 4.37 -2.75 -9.54
C ARG A 35 3.35 -1.78 -8.97
N LEU A 36 2.68 -2.18 -7.91
CA LEU A 36 1.69 -1.38 -7.22
C LEU A 36 2.16 -1.07 -5.81
N VAL A 37 2.00 0.18 -5.41
CA VAL A 37 2.26 0.66 -4.06
C VAL A 37 0.93 1.03 -3.44
N LEU A 38 0.60 0.40 -2.31
CA LEU A 38 -0.63 0.63 -1.56
C LEU A 38 -0.28 1.34 -0.25
N HIS A 39 -0.98 2.42 0.05
CA HIS A 39 -0.87 3.16 1.31
C HIS A 39 -2.13 2.94 2.13
N SER A 40 -1.95 2.61 3.40
CA SER A 40 -3.07 2.47 4.32
C SER A 40 -3.65 3.82 4.74
N THR A 41 -4.83 3.81 5.35
CA THR A 41 -5.30 4.93 6.18
C THR A 41 -4.40 5.09 7.41
N MET A 42 -4.49 6.27 8.02
CA MET A 42 -3.78 6.57 9.26
C MET A 42 -4.41 5.81 10.44
N GLU A 43 -5.72 5.63 10.41
CA GLU A 43 -6.54 4.93 11.38
C GLU A 43 -6.17 3.44 11.44
N TYR A 44 -6.09 2.79 10.28
CA TYR A 44 -5.64 1.41 10.18
C TYR A 44 -4.19 1.26 10.69
N ALA A 45 -3.28 2.14 10.27
CA ALA A 45 -1.89 2.09 10.72
C ALA A 45 -1.77 2.26 12.25
N ARG A 46 -2.56 3.16 12.86
CA ARG A 46 -2.63 3.32 14.31
C ARG A 46 -3.18 2.06 15.00
N GLY A 47 -4.19 1.41 14.41
CA GLY A 47 -4.72 0.14 14.92
C GLY A 47 -3.66 -0.96 14.99
N ILE A 48 -2.87 -1.12 13.91
CA ILE A 48 -1.74 -2.07 13.89
C ILE A 48 -0.70 -1.71 14.97
N VAL A 49 -0.34 -0.43 15.09
CA VAL A 49 0.61 0.02 16.13
C VAL A 49 0.07 -0.19 17.54
N ALA A 50 -1.23 0.01 17.79
CA ALA A 50 -1.84 -0.25 19.09
C ALA A 50 -1.78 -1.74 19.46
N GLN A 51 -1.90 -2.64 18.48
CA GLN A 51 -1.82 -4.10 18.70
C GLN A 51 -0.39 -4.59 18.97
N ILE A 52 0.61 -4.08 18.22
CA ILE A 52 1.99 -4.57 18.30
C ILE A 52 2.92 -3.69 19.17
N GLY A 53 2.43 -2.53 19.59
CA GLY A 53 3.23 -1.47 20.22
C GLY A 53 4.15 -0.72 19.26
N LEU A 54 5.01 0.14 19.80
CA LEU A 54 5.99 0.92 19.03
C LEU A 54 7.19 0.08 18.55
N GLN A 55 7.24 -1.21 18.90
CA GLN A 55 8.33 -2.12 18.53
C GLN A 55 8.37 -2.38 17.03
N LYS A 56 9.52 -2.84 16.53
CA LYS A 56 9.66 -3.22 15.12
C LYS A 56 8.66 -4.32 14.78
N PRO A 57 7.82 -4.17 13.72
CA PRO A 57 6.88 -5.21 13.34
C PRO A 57 7.61 -6.48 12.92
N SER A 58 7.07 -7.64 13.31
CA SER A 58 7.59 -8.92 12.84
C SER A 58 7.34 -9.09 11.34
N SER A 59 8.07 -10.02 10.71
CA SER A 59 7.82 -10.41 9.32
C SER A 59 6.39 -10.92 9.11
N SER A 60 5.84 -11.68 10.07
CA SER A 60 4.47 -12.19 10.02
C SER A 60 3.44 -11.07 10.09
N THR A 61 3.63 -10.05 10.93
CA THR A 61 2.76 -8.87 10.96
C THR A 61 2.80 -8.12 9.63
N LEU A 62 3.99 -7.92 9.06
CA LEU A 62 4.12 -7.23 7.78
C LEU A 62 3.50 -8.04 6.63
N ALA A 63 3.64 -9.36 6.63
CA ALA A 63 3.00 -10.22 5.66
C ALA A 63 1.46 -10.13 5.76
N LYS A 64 0.92 -10.14 7.00
CA LYS A 64 -0.51 -9.97 7.25
C LYS A 64 -1.02 -8.63 6.75
N VAL A 65 -0.32 -7.53 7.05
CA VAL A 65 -0.67 -6.18 6.56
C VAL A 65 -0.64 -6.12 5.04
N ALA A 66 0.36 -6.76 4.40
CA ALA A 66 0.43 -6.81 2.94
C ALA A 66 -0.75 -7.57 2.32
N GLU A 67 -1.23 -8.63 2.98
CA GLU A 67 -2.43 -9.36 2.56
C GLU A 67 -3.69 -8.52 2.73
N GLU A 68 -3.91 -7.95 3.92
CA GLU A 68 -5.11 -7.15 4.21
C GLU A 68 -5.25 -5.93 3.28
N LEU A 69 -4.14 -5.24 2.99
CA LEU A 69 -4.13 -4.14 2.01
C LEU A 69 -4.45 -4.62 0.59
N PHE A 70 -3.95 -5.80 0.21
CA PHE A 70 -4.19 -6.35 -1.12
C PHE A 70 -5.63 -6.85 -1.28
N GLU A 71 -6.19 -7.52 -0.26
CA GLU A 71 -7.61 -7.93 -0.26
C GLU A 71 -8.54 -6.71 -0.37
N GLU A 72 -8.28 -5.67 0.40
CA GLU A 72 -9.05 -4.42 0.31
C GLU A 72 -8.94 -3.82 -1.09
N PHE A 73 -7.75 -3.86 -1.69
CA PHE A 73 -7.54 -3.39 -3.04
C PHE A 73 -8.34 -4.20 -4.05
N GLN A 74 -8.44 -5.52 -3.89
CA GLN A 74 -9.25 -6.38 -4.76
C GLN A 74 -10.76 -6.11 -4.61
N ARG A 75 -11.23 -5.75 -3.42
CA ARG A 75 -12.65 -5.37 -3.19
C ARG A 75 -13.10 -4.16 -4.01
N THR A 76 -12.16 -3.38 -4.55
CA THR A 76 -12.45 -2.21 -5.41
C THR A 76 -12.97 -2.61 -6.79
N GLY A 77 -12.92 -3.89 -7.15
CA GLY A 77 -13.39 -4.41 -8.43
C GLY A 77 -12.42 -4.18 -9.59
N LEU A 78 -11.24 -3.60 -9.33
CA LEU A 78 -10.18 -3.50 -10.33
C LEU A 78 -9.66 -4.89 -10.68
N THR A 79 -9.60 -5.20 -11.97
CA THR A 79 -9.05 -6.47 -12.46
C THR A 79 -7.52 -6.38 -12.44
N ILE A 80 -6.90 -6.84 -11.36
CA ILE A 80 -5.44 -6.92 -11.22
C ILE A 80 -5.01 -8.38 -11.14
N SER A 81 -3.95 -8.74 -11.84
CA SER A 81 -3.33 -10.06 -11.78
C SER A 81 -2.83 -10.37 -10.36
N GLN A 82 -2.87 -11.65 -9.97
CA GLN A 82 -2.32 -12.07 -8.67
C GLN A 82 -0.82 -11.70 -8.60
N PRO A 83 -0.39 -10.95 -7.57
CA PRO A 83 1.02 -10.62 -7.40
C PRO A 83 1.81 -11.89 -7.02
N PHE A 84 2.95 -12.10 -7.67
CA PHE A 84 3.92 -13.13 -7.28
C PHE A 84 4.75 -12.72 -6.05
N PHE A 85 4.70 -11.43 -5.68
CA PHE A 85 5.43 -10.89 -4.53
C PHE A 85 4.64 -9.78 -3.83
N LYS A 86 4.60 -9.81 -2.50
CA LYS A 86 3.98 -8.79 -1.63
C LYS A 86 4.92 -8.43 -0.49
N LYS A 87 4.97 -7.15 -0.13
CA LYS A 87 5.78 -6.64 0.99
C LYS A 87 5.14 -5.41 1.60
N ALA A 88 5.05 -5.36 2.93
CA ALA A 88 4.67 -4.17 3.67
C ALA A 88 5.89 -3.49 4.31
N HIS A 89 5.78 -2.18 4.51
CA HIS A 89 6.75 -1.38 5.25
C HIS A 89 6.02 -0.42 6.18
N ARG A 90 6.45 -0.35 7.45
CA ARG A 90 5.92 0.62 8.42
C ARG A 90 6.76 1.89 8.40
N TRP A 91 6.16 2.99 7.96
CA TRP A 91 6.72 4.32 8.11
C TRP A 91 6.46 4.82 9.54
N LEU A 92 7.52 4.91 10.34
CA LEU A 92 7.46 5.64 11.60
C LEU A 92 7.67 7.12 11.32
N VAL A 93 6.83 7.99 11.87
CA VAL A 93 7.09 9.44 11.83
C VAL A 93 8.21 9.76 12.81
N SER A 94 9.46 9.69 12.34
CA SER A 94 10.59 10.42 12.94
C SER A 94 10.93 11.70 12.16
N LYS A 95 10.17 12.00 11.09
CA LYS A 95 10.33 13.18 10.24
C LYS A 95 8.97 13.80 9.87
N LEU A 96 8.31 14.39 10.86
CA LEU A 96 7.60 15.67 10.66
C LEU A 96 8.54 16.76 11.18
N LYS A 97 9.69 16.96 10.52
CA LYS A 97 10.41 18.22 10.57
C LYS A 97 10.26 18.87 9.21
N SER A 98 9.46 19.94 9.19
CA SER A 98 9.36 20.98 8.17
C SER A 98 9.03 20.51 6.74
N SER A 99 7.86 20.91 6.24
CA SER A 99 7.76 22.17 5.51
C SER A 99 6.29 22.49 5.21
N PHE A 100 5.88 23.67 5.67
CA PHE A 100 4.90 24.49 4.97
C PHE A 100 5.52 25.02 3.67
#